data_AF-A0A8R2FDI4-F1
#
_entry.id   AF-A0A8R2FDI4-F1
#
_cell.length_a   1.000
_cell.length_b   1.000
_cell.length_c   1.000
_cell.angle_alpha   90.00
_cell.angle_beta   90.00
_cell.angle_gamma   90.00
#
_symmetry.space_group_name_H-M   'P 1'
#
loop_
_entity.id
_entity.type
_entity.pdbx_description
1 polymer ?
#
loop_
_entity_poly.entity_id
_entity_poly.type
_entity_poly.pdbx_seq_one_letter_code
_entity_poly.pdbx_strand_id
1 'polypeptide(L)'
;MAANDPKLRKVELSHLEWQQVDILFTTLLPAKIFTKKLQYEQLTLTDFYGAWIACRIETESLNNTFSNKLVQCLRSRELNIMNNQVLLTAIFLDPRFNITLTEYQYILEDFLKQKENDNQCSSISSSTSSQQNSQNSLSTKMETLLKTYKLDEKRLSHKTNILEYWKTMKTKYPEIYQLAQIVFFVPATQMQYNTCTPRRPITS
;
A
#
# COMPACT_ATOMS: atom_id res chain seq x y z
N MET A 1 -1.28 9.66 55.53
CA MET A 1 -0.16 8.68 55.56
C MET A 1 -0.75 7.30 55.38
N ALA A 2 -0.91 6.85 54.14
CA ALA A 2 -1.40 5.51 53.81
C ALA A 2 -0.19 4.61 53.55
N ALA A 3 -0.22 3.44 54.16
CA ALA A 3 0.87 2.48 54.27
C ALA A 3 1.33 1.96 52.90
N ASN A 4 2.66 1.89 52.74
CA ASN A 4 3.31 1.18 51.65
C ASN A 4 2.95 -0.30 51.73
N ASP A 5 2.26 -0.81 50.70
CA ASP A 5 1.97 -2.22 50.51
C ASP A 5 3.29 -3.00 50.26
N PRO A 6 3.70 -3.94 51.13
CA PRO A 6 4.99 -4.63 51.05
C PRO A 6 5.11 -5.61 49.86
N LYS A 7 4.05 -5.78 49.05
CA LYS A 7 4.05 -6.66 47.86
C LYS A 7 4.44 -5.98 46.56
N LEU A 8 4.55 -4.65 46.54
CA LEU A 8 5.06 -3.93 45.37
C LEU A 8 6.58 -3.83 45.52
N ARG A 9 7.30 -4.89 45.11
CA ARG A 9 8.74 -4.78 44.85
C ARG A 9 8.91 -3.65 43.83
N LYS A 10 9.53 -2.56 44.25
CA LYS A 10 9.94 -1.47 43.37
C LYS A 10 10.95 -2.07 42.38
N VAL A 11 10.49 -2.44 41.19
CA VAL A 11 11.35 -2.95 40.12
C VAL A 11 12.11 -1.74 39.59
N GLU A 12 13.33 -1.55 40.09
CA GLU A 12 14.25 -0.55 39.55
C GLU A 12 15.06 -1.19 38.45
N LEU A 13 14.84 -0.74 37.21
CA LEU A 13 15.63 -1.17 36.06
C LEU A 13 17.06 -0.64 36.24
N SER A 14 18.03 -1.50 35.93
CA SER A 14 19.43 -1.14 35.82
C SER A 14 19.66 -0.16 34.66
N HIS A 15 20.80 0.52 34.68
CA HIS A 15 21.19 1.43 33.58
C HIS A 15 21.25 0.71 32.23
N LEU A 16 21.71 -0.54 32.20
CA LEU A 16 21.76 -1.36 30.99
C LEU A 16 20.35 -1.68 30.45
N GLU A 17 19.42 -2.01 31.34
CA GLU A 17 18.02 -2.27 30.95
C GLU A 17 17.34 -1.00 30.43
N TRP A 18 17.59 0.16 31.04
CA TRP A 18 17.12 1.45 30.50
C TRP A 18 17.67 1.74 29.10
N GLN A 19 18.97 1.47 28.87
CA GLN A 19 19.56 1.61 27.55
C GLN A 19 18.91 0.68 26.52
N GLN A 20 18.54 -0.55 26.91
CA GLN A 20 17.79 -1.46 26.04
C GLN A 20 16.39 -0.94 25.73
N VAL A 21 15.70 -0.35 26.72
CA VAL A 21 14.39 0.30 26.52
C VAL A 21 14.50 1.47 25.53
N ASP A 22 15.55 2.28 25.61
CA ASP A 22 15.79 3.38 24.67
C ASP A 22 16.03 2.86 23.24
N ILE A 23 16.76 1.75 23.07
CA ILE A 23 16.95 1.09 21.77
C ILE A 23 15.60 0.60 21.22
N LEU A 24 14.73 0.01 22.07
CA LEU A 24 13.40 -0.42 21.66
C LEU A 24 12.54 0.78 21.24
N PHE A 25 12.52 1.85 22.03
CA PHE A 25 11.73 3.05 21.76
C PHE A 25 12.14 3.71 20.44
N THR A 26 13.44 3.90 20.23
CA THR A 26 13.99 4.48 18.99
C THR A 26 13.70 3.58 17.78
N THR A 27 13.80 2.26 17.94
CA THR A 27 13.50 1.30 16.86
C THR A 27 12.02 1.23 16.51
N LEU A 28 11.12 1.45 17.45
CA LEU A 28 9.67 1.44 17.22
C LEU A 28 9.13 2.80 16.75
N LEU A 29 9.94 3.87 16.79
CA LEU A 29 9.52 5.20 16.39
C LEU A 29 9.06 5.28 14.92
N PRO A 30 9.75 4.70 13.92
CA PRO A 30 9.28 4.67 12.54
C PRO A 30 7.90 3.99 12.41
N ALA A 31 7.69 2.88 13.12
CA ALA A 31 6.41 2.17 13.13
C ALA A 31 5.28 2.99 13.76
N LYS A 32 5.58 3.78 14.80
CA LYS A 32 4.63 4.73 15.40
C LYS A 32 4.23 5.83 14.40
N ILE A 33 5.21 6.40 13.69
CA ILE A 33 4.95 7.43 12.68
C ILE A 33 4.10 6.84 11.53
N PHE A 34 4.47 5.65 11.06
CA PHE A 34 3.73 4.93 10.03
C PHE A 34 2.28 4.65 10.43
N THR A 35 2.05 4.09 11.62
CA THR A 35 0.69 3.79 12.11
C THR A 35 -0.16 5.04 12.27
N LYS A 36 0.44 6.19 12.61
CA LYS A 36 -0.26 7.48 12.60
C LYS A 36 -0.67 7.90 11.17
N LYS A 37 0.18 7.67 10.16
CA LYS A 37 -0.19 7.93 8.75
C LYS A 37 -1.34 7.04 8.27
N LEU A 38 -1.43 5.80 8.77
CA LEU A 38 -2.53 4.88 8.45
C LEU A 38 -3.91 5.37 8.91
N GLN A 39 -3.94 6.31 9.85
CA GLN A 39 -5.15 6.88 10.42
C GLN A 39 -5.66 8.10 9.63
N TYR A 40 -4.98 8.53 8.56
CA TYR A 40 -5.47 9.63 7.73
C TYR A 40 -6.74 9.25 6.96
N GLU A 41 -7.71 10.18 6.93
CA GLU A 41 -9.02 9.99 6.31
C GLU A 41 -8.92 9.69 4.81
N GLN A 42 -8.05 10.39 4.10
CA GLN A 42 -7.82 10.18 2.66
C GLN A 42 -6.41 9.65 2.42
N LEU A 43 -6.21 8.36 2.67
CA LEU A 43 -4.96 7.64 2.38
C LEU A 43 -5.13 6.79 1.12
N THR A 44 -4.40 7.12 0.07
CA THR A 44 -4.36 6.29 -1.15
C THR A 44 -3.47 5.06 -0.95
N LEU A 45 -3.69 4.01 -1.73
CA LEU A 45 -2.88 2.78 -1.70
C LEU A 45 -1.38 3.04 -1.92
N THR A 46 -1.02 4.00 -2.77
CA THR A 46 0.38 4.32 -3.05
C THR A 46 1.00 5.22 -1.99
N ASP A 47 0.22 6.09 -1.35
CA ASP A 47 0.71 6.83 -0.17
C ASP A 47 0.92 5.90 1.03
N PHE A 48 0.05 4.89 1.21
CA PHE A 48 0.26 3.79 2.13
C PHE A 48 1.59 3.08 1.86
N TYR A 49 1.83 2.67 0.60
CA TYR A 49 3.04 1.95 0.24
C TYR A 49 4.30 2.80 0.37
N GLY A 50 4.24 4.09 0.01
CA GLY A 50 5.33 5.03 0.25
C GLY A 50 5.65 5.18 1.74
N ALA A 51 4.63 5.24 2.60
CA ALA A 51 4.82 5.29 4.04
C ALA A 51 5.39 3.98 4.61
N TRP A 52 5.02 2.82 4.05
CA TRP A 52 5.57 1.52 4.40
C TRP A 52 7.06 1.41 4.08
N ILE A 53 7.46 1.78 2.85
CA ILE A 53 8.86 1.79 2.42
C ILE A 53 9.68 2.73 3.32
N ALA A 54 9.17 3.94 3.60
CA ALA A 54 9.85 4.88 4.49
C ALA A 54 10.08 4.28 5.89
N CYS A 55 9.05 3.66 6.48
CA CYS A 55 9.17 2.97 7.76
C CYS A 55 10.25 1.88 7.74
N ARG A 56 10.30 1.07 6.67
CA ARG A 56 11.30 0.01 6.52
C ARG A 56 12.72 0.59 6.44
N ILE A 57 12.94 1.58 5.59
CA ILE A 57 14.25 2.22 5.39
C ILE A 57 14.72 2.92 6.67
N GLU A 58 13.84 3.65 7.34
CA GLU A 58 14.15 4.32 8.62
C GLU A 58 14.47 3.31 9.73
N THR A 59 13.79 2.16 9.77
CA THR A 59 14.10 1.11 10.74
C THR A 59 15.44 0.44 10.42
N GLU A 60 15.73 0.25 9.13
CA GLU A 60 16.98 -0.35 8.65
C GLU A 60 18.21 0.53 8.95
N SER A 61 18.07 1.86 8.88
CA SER A 61 19.18 2.78 9.16
C SER A 61 19.66 2.75 10.62
N LEU A 62 18.85 2.27 11.56
CA LEU A 62 19.21 2.16 12.98
C LEU A 62 20.22 1.04 13.26
N ASN A 63 20.33 0.06 12.36
CA ASN A 63 21.36 -1.00 12.34
C ASN A 63 21.69 -1.63 13.73
N ASN A 64 20.67 -2.04 14.47
CA ASN A 64 20.81 -2.77 15.73
C ASN A 64 20.16 -4.16 15.64
N THR A 65 20.44 -5.04 16.60
CA THR A 65 19.95 -6.44 16.55
C THR A 65 18.42 -6.53 16.50
N PHE A 66 17.72 -5.63 17.20
CA PHE A 66 16.27 -5.59 17.22
C PHE A 66 15.71 -5.00 15.92
N SER A 67 16.29 -3.91 15.41
CA SER A 67 15.88 -3.29 14.16
C SER A 67 16.07 -4.23 12.97
N ASN A 68 17.16 -5.01 12.94
CA ASN A 68 17.40 -6.00 11.89
C ASN A 68 16.33 -7.11 11.88
N LYS A 69 15.92 -7.60 13.05
CA LYS A 69 14.80 -8.56 13.17
C LYS A 69 13.47 -7.92 12.73
N LEU A 70 13.21 -6.68 13.13
CA LEU A 70 12.00 -5.96 12.74
C LEU A 70 11.94 -5.74 11.22
N VAL A 71 13.06 -5.37 10.59
CA VAL A 71 13.16 -5.20 9.13
C VAL A 71 12.91 -6.53 8.41
N GLN A 72 13.41 -7.66 8.93
CA GLN A 72 13.09 -8.98 8.37
C GLN A 72 11.59 -9.24 8.39
N CYS A 73 10.91 -8.97 9.52
CA CYS A 73 9.45 -9.08 9.61
C CYS A 73 8.74 -8.16 8.62
N LEU A 74 9.20 -6.91 8.47
CA LEU A 74 8.66 -5.97 7.48
C LEU A 74 8.83 -6.51 6.05
N ARG A 75 10.01 -7.03 5.69
CA ARG A 75 10.25 -7.63 4.36
C ARG A 75 9.34 -8.84 4.10
N SER A 76 9.20 -9.75 5.06
CA SER A 76 8.29 -10.90 4.92
C SER A 76 6.84 -10.47 4.75
N ARG A 77 6.42 -9.38 5.43
CA ARG A 77 5.07 -8.84 5.28
C ARG A 77 4.87 -8.10 3.95
N GLU A 78 5.90 -7.43 3.44
CA GLU A 78 5.92 -6.72 2.16
C GLU A 78 5.55 -7.65 1.00
N LEU A 79 6.07 -8.89 0.99
CA LEU A 79 5.70 -9.90 -0.03
C LEU A 79 4.18 -10.16 -0.07
N ASN A 80 3.53 -10.21 1.08
CA ASN A 80 2.08 -10.42 1.16
C ASN A 80 1.30 -9.17 0.74
N ILE A 81 1.80 -7.98 1.08
CA ILE A 81 1.21 -6.70 0.68
C ILE A 81 1.27 -6.55 -0.85
N MET A 82 2.40 -6.90 -1.46
CA MET A 82 2.62 -6.85 -2.91
C MET A 82 1.82 -7.90 -3.69
N ASN A 83 1.25 -8.92 -3.05
CA ASN A 83 0.34 -9.87 -3.72
C ASN A 83 -1.03 -9.24 -4.05
N ASN A 84 -1.30 -8.01 -3.60
CA ASN A 84 -2.55 -7.33 -3.89
C ASN A 84 -2.52 -6.67 -5.28
N GLN A 85 -3.35 -7.20 -6.20
CA GLN A 85 -3.45 -6.69 -7.57
C GLN A 85 -3.83 -5.20 -7.65
N VAL A 86 -4.75 -4.76 -6.80
CA VAL A 86 -5.21 -3.36 -6.79
C VAL A 86 -4.06 -2.44 -6.40
N LEU A 87 -3.25 -2.84 -5.40
CA LEU A 87 -2.07 -2.09 -5.01
C LEU A 87 -1.04 -2.05 -6.14
N LEU A 88 -0.76 -3.18 -6.79
CA LEU A 88 0.17 -3.20 -7.92
C LEU A 88 -0.30 -2.31 -9.08
N THR A 89 -1.60 -2.33 -9.40
CA THR A 89 -2.19 -1.41 -10.38
C THR A 89 -2.07 0.05 -9.93
N ALA A 90 -2.26 0.34 -8.64
CA ALA A 90 -2.11 1.69 -8.10
C ALA A 90 -0.67 2.19 -8.25
N ILE A 91 0.31 1.34 -7.93
CA ILE A 91 1.73 1.66 -8.08
C ILE A 91 2.07 1.82 -9.58
N PHE A 92 1.49 0.99 -10.47
CA PHE A 92 1.66 1.14 -11.92
C PHE A 92 1.17 2.51 -12.42
N LEU A 93 0.04 2.98 -11.91
CA LEU A 93 -0.58 4.26 -12.27
C LEU A 93 -0.04 5.45 -11.45
N ASP A 94 1.01 5.24 -10.66
CA ASP A 94 1.62 6.30 -9.87
C ASP A 94 3.03 6.59 -10.37
N PRO A 95 3.23 7.71 -11.07
CA PRO A 95 4.51 8.02 -11.70
C PRO A 95 5.63 8.26 -10.68
N ARG A 96 5.28 8.46 -9.40
CA ARG A 96 6.25 8.57 -8.30
C ARG A 96 7.00 7.26 -8.09
N PHE A 97 6.42 6.12 -8.47
CA PHE A 97 6.95 4.76 -8.26
C PHE A 97 7.40 4.06 -9.55
N ASN A 98 7.56 4.78 -10.66
CA ASN A 98 7.94 4.19 -11.96
C ASN A 98 9.25 3.36 -11.93
N ILE A 99 10.19 3.65 -11.04
CA ILE A 99 11.45 2.89 -10.87
C ILE A 99 11.21 1.61 -10.04
N THR A 100 10.33 1.68 -9.04
CA THR A 100 9.99 0.53 -8.17
C THR A 100 9.30 -0.57 -8.96
N LEU A 101 8.53 -0.22 -10.00
CA LEU A 101 7.87 -1.22 -10.82
C LEU A 101 8.83 -2.15 -11.55
N THR A 102 10.01 -1.68 -11.98
CA THR A 102 10.94 -2.49 -12.79
C THR A 102 11.39 -3.76 -12.05
N GLU A 103 11.46 -3.75 -10.71
CA GLU A 103 11.76 -4.95 -9.90
C GLU A 103 10.56 -5.92 -9.79
N TYR A 104 9.33 -5.40 -9.77
CA TYR A 104 8.10 -6.18 -9.58
C TYR A 104 7.32 -6.44 -10.88
N GLN A 105 7.83 -5.95 -12.01
CA GLN A 105 7.20 -6.06 -13.33
C GLN A 105 7.11 -7.52 -13.78
N TYR A 106 8.12 -8.33 -13.45
CA TYR A 106 8.14 -9.77 -13.70
C TYR A 106 7.01 -10.50 -12.97
N ILE A 107 6.75 -10.11 -11.71
CA ILE A 107 5.68 -10.70 -10.89
C ILE A 107 4.32 -10.32 -11.48
N LEU A 108 4.14 -9.07 -11.88
CA LEU A 108 2.92 -8.60 -12.53
C LEU A 108 2.63 -9.33 -13.85
N GLU A 109 3.63 -9.52 -14.70
CA GLU A 109 3.47 -10.20 -15.99
C GLU A 109 3.14 -11.70 -15.83
N ASP A 110 3.76 -12.37 -14.86
CA ASP A 110 3.51 -13.80 -14.60
C ASP A 110 2.10 -14.02 -14.01
N PHE A 111 1.67 -13.17 -13.07
CA PHE A 111 0.33 -13.24 -12.50
C PHE A 111 -0.79 -12.84 -13.47
N LEU A 112 -0.56 -11.89 -14.38
CA LEU A 112 -1.53 -11.52 -15.41
C LEU A 112 -1.77 -12.67 -16.38
N LYS A 113 -0.70 -13.36 -16.80
CA LYS A 113 -0.79 -14.58 -17.62
C LYS A 113 -1.53 -15.71 -16.90
N GLN A 114 -1.33 -15.86 -15.60
CA GLN A 114 -2.01 -16.89 -14.82
C GLN A 114 -3.52 -16.63 -14.69
N LYS A 115 -3.93 -15.38 -14.43
CA LYS A 115 -5.34 -15.00 -14.31
C LYS A 115 -6.09 -15.01 -15.64
N GLU A 116 -5.40 -14.80 -16.75
CA GLU A 116 -5.95 -14.98 -18.10
C GLU A 116 -6.33 -16.45 -18.38
N ASN A 117 -5.58 -17.40 -17.80
CA ASN A 117 -5.90 -18.83 -17.86
C ASN A 117 -7.06 -19.22 -16.92
N ASP A 118 -7.18 -18.58 -15.75
CA ASP A 118 -8.24 -18.89 -14.77
C ASP A 118 -9.62 -18.35 -15.19
N ASN A 119 -9.67 -17.28 -15.99
CA ASN A 119 -10.93 -16.72 -16.52
C ASN A 119 -11.56 -17.58 -17.64
N GLN A 120 -10.96 -18.72 -17.98
CA GLN A 120 -11.53 -19.70 -18.91
C GLN A 120 -12.48 -20.70 -18.22
N CYS A 121 -13.01 -20.42 -17.02
CA CYS A 121 -14.19 -21.15 -16.51
C CYS A 121 -14.88 -20.44 -15.34
N SER A 122 -15.70 -19.40 -15.60
CA SER A 122 -16.83 -19.06 -14.72
C SER A 122 -17.76 -18.02 -15.37
N SER A 123 -18.57 -18.47 -16.34
CA SER A 123 -19.82 -17.80 -16.71
C SER A 123 -20.81 -18.80 -17.33
N ILE A 124 -21.56 -19.46 -16.44
CA ILE A 124 -22.92 -19.98 -16.70
C ILE A 124 -23.83 -18.74 -16.58
N SER A 125 -24.69 -18.28 -17.49
CA SER A 125 -25.16 -18.60 -18.85
C SER A 125 -25.61 -17.24 -19.45
N SER A 126 -25.51 -16.96 -20.74
CA SER A 126 -26.58 -17.29 -21.69
C SER A 126 -26.06 -17.25 -23.13
N SER A 127 -26.41 -18.30 -23.87
CA SER A 127 -26.27 -18.47 -25.30
C SER A 127 -26.61 -17.23 -26.13
N THR A 128 -25.65 -16.71 -26.89
CA THR A 128 -25.80 -16.37 -28.32
C THR A 128 -24.41 -16.39 -28.95
N SER A 129 -24.18 -17.39 -29.79
CA SER A 129 -22.97 -17.60 -30.57
C SER A 129 -22.90 -16.56 -31.69
N SER A 130 -22.06 -15.54 -31.52
CA SER A 130 -21.25 -14.88 -32.59
C SER A 130 -20.58 -13.62 -32.04
N GLN A 131 -19.30 -13.71 -31.65
CA GLN A 131 -18.26 -12.65 -31.71
C GLN A 131 -17.04 -13.06 -30.88
N GLN A 132 -16.16 -13.91 -31.43
CA GLN A 132 -14.83 -14.18 -30.81
C GLN A 132 -13.70 -13.29 -31.39
N ASN A 133 -13.97 -12.44 -32.39
CA ASN A 133 -12.96 -11.53 -32.96
C ASN A 133 -12.88 -10.14 -32.30
N SER A 134 -13.86 -9.75 -31.48
CA SER A 134 -13.93 -8.41 -30.89
C SER A 134 -13.09 -8.25 -29.61
N GLN A 135 -12.96 -9.30 -28.79
CA GLN A 135 -12.26 -9.23 -27.50
C GLN A 135 -10.74 -9.05 -27.66
N ASN A 136 -10.12 -9.71 -28.64
CA ASN A 136 -8.69 -9.58 -28.93
C ASN A 136 -8.32 -8.16 -29.42
N SER A 137 -9.20 -7.47 -30.16
CA SER A 137 -8.95 -6.10 -30.63
C SER A 137 -8.95 -5.06 -29.50
N LEU A 138 -9.74 -5.29 -28.44
CA LEU A 138 -9.94 -4.33 -27.36
C LEU A 138 -8.82 -4.44 -26.31
N SER A 139 -8.36 -5.66 -26.02
CA SER A 139 -7.19 -5.91 -25.17
C SER A 139 -5.93 -5.24 -25.74
N THR A 140 -5.64 -5.46 -27.03
CA THR A 140 -4.47 -4.87 -27.71
C THR A 140 -4.50 -3.33 -27.70
N LYS A 141 -5.70 -2.72 -27.78
CA LYS A 141 -5.84 -1.26 -27.72
C LYS A 141 -5.50 -0.72 -26.33
N MET A 142 -5.96 -1.37 -25.26
CA MET A 142 -5.66 -0.95 -23.88
C MET A 142 -4.18 -1.15 -23.55
N GLU A 143 -3.59 -2.27 -23.94
CA GLU A 143 -2.15 -2.51 -23.78
C GLU A 143 -1.31 -1.46 -24.49
N THR A 144 -1.70 -1.07 -25.71
CA THR A 144 -1.00 -0.02 -26.46
C THR A 144 -1.09 1.32 -25.74
N LEU A 145 -2.26 1.70 -25.22
CA LEU A 145 -2.45 2.93 -24.45
C LEU A 145 -1.60 2.94 -23.16
N LEU A 146 -1.55 1.83 -22.42
CA LEU A 146 -0.74 1.70 -21.21
C LEU A 146 0.76 1.80 -21.51
N LYS A 147 1.22 1.20 -22.62
CA LYS A 147 2.61 1.30 -23.09
C LYS A 147 2.95 2.74 -23.51
N THR A 148 2.10 3.40 -24.29
CA THR A 148 2.29 4.80 -24.68
C THR A 148 2.35 5.71 -23.46
N TYR A 149 1.44 5.52 -22.50
CA TYR A 149 1.46 6.22 -21.23
C TYR A 149 2.81 6.06 -20.52
N LYS A 150 3.28 4.83 -20.29
CA LYS A 150 4.56 4.58 -19.60
C LYS A 150 5.77 5.22 -20.29
N LEU A 151 5.75 5.34 -21.62
CA LEU A 151 6.83 5.98 -22.39
C LEU A 151 6.80 7.51 -22.27
N ASP A 152 5.61 8.10 -22.20
CA ASP A 152 5.42 9.56 -22.19
C ASP A 152 5.58 10.19 -20.80
N GLU A 153 5.58 9.39 -19.74
CA GLU A 153 5.58 9.88 -18.37
C GLU A 153 6.94 10.38 -17.88
N LYS A 154 6.92 11.58 -17.31
CA LYS A 154 8.06 12.17 -16.61
C LYS A 154 7.97 11.87 -15.11
N ARG A 155 9.13 11.67 -14.47
CA ARG A 155 9.23 11.46 -13.03
C ARG A 155 8.53 12.58 -12.26
N LEU A 156 7.60 12.21 -11.38
CA LEU A 156 6.97 13.12 -10.43
C LEU A 156 7.74 13.17 -9.10
N SER A 157 7.59 14.30 -8.39
CA SER A 157 8.09 14.42 -7.02
C SER A 157 7.26 13.55 -6.07
N HIS A 158 7.92 12.95 -5.07
CA HIS A 158 7.27 12.13 -4.05
C HIS A 158 6.27 12.91 -3.17
N LYS A 159 6.33 14.26 -3.19
CA LYS A 159 5.41 15.13 -2.44
C LYS A 159 4.17 15.54 -3.23
N THR A 160 4.11 15.24 -4.52
CA THR A 160 2.98 15.62 -5.37
C THR A 160 1.74 14.82 -4.98
N ASN A 161 0.58 15.49 -4.92
CA ASN A 161 -0.70 14.84 -4.72
C ASN A 161 -1.10 14.08 -6.01
N ILE A 162 -1.18 12.76 -5.93
CA ILE A 162 -1.47 11.90 -7.08
C ILE A 162 -2.88 12.13 -7.65
N LEU A 163 -3.85 12.49 -6.81
CA LEU A 163 -5.22 12.78 -7.26
C LEU A 163 -5.27 14.09 -8.05
N GLU A 164 -4.49 15.10 -7.64
CA GLU A 164 -4.35 16.35 -8.38
C GLU A 164 -3.65 16.13 -9.72
N TYR A 165 -2.61 15.30 -9.75
CA TYR A 165 -1.95 14.89 -11.00
C TYR A 165 -2.96 14.29 -11.99
N TRP A 166 -3.76 13.31 -11.55
CA TRP A 166 -4.73 12.66 -12.43
C TRP A 166 -5.80 13.61 -12.95
N LYS A 167 -6.22 14.62 -12.16
CA LYS A 167 -7.14 15.67 -12.65
C LYS A 167 -6.59 16.41 -13.87
N THR A 168 -5.28 16.66 -13.93
CA THR A 168 -4.63 17.31 -15.08
C THR A 168 -4.52 16.38 -16.30
N MET A 169 -4.43 15.06 -16.08
CA MET A 169 -4.31 14.05 -17.14
C MET A 169 -5.66 13.64 -17.76
N LYS A 170 -6.79 14.13 -17.23
CA LYS A 170 -8.14 13.81 -17.70
C LYS A 170 -8.35 14.02 -19.20
N THR A 171 -7.74 15.07 -19.77
CA THR A 171 -7.88 15.39 -21.20
C THR A 171 -6.88 14.64 -22.09
N LYS A 172 -5.74 14.21 -21.53
CA LYS A 172 -4.67 13.54 -22.27
C LYS A 172 -4.89 12.03 -22.39
N TYR A 173 -5.32 11.38 -21.31
CA TYR A 173 -5.59 9.94 -21.27
C TYR A 173 -6.92 9.66 -20.54
N PRO A 174 -8.08 9.86 -21.20
CA PRO A 174 -9.38 9.76 -20.53
C PRO A 174 -9.68 8.34 -20.00
N GLU A 175 -9.27 7.29 -20.71
CA GLU A 175 -9.49 5.90 -20.30
C GLU A 175 -8.61 5.54 -19.09
N ILE A 176 -7.33 5.93 -19.12
CA ILE A 176 -6.41 5.68 -18.02
C ILE A 176 -6.80 6.49 -16.79
N TYR A 177 -7.29 7.73 -16.98
CA TYR A 177 -7.84 8.55 -15.90
C TYR A 177 -9.01 7.85 -15.20
N GLN A 178 -9.94 7.23 -15.93
CA GLN A 178 -11.04 6.48 -15.33
C GLN A 178 -10.52 5.31 -14.48
N LEU A 179 -9.53 4.58 -14.99
CA LEU A 179 -8.90 3.49 -14.24
C LEU A 179 -8.22 4.01 -12.96
N ALA A 180 -7.49 5.12 -13.05
CA ALA A 180 -6.87 5.75 -11.90
C ALA A 180 -7.90 6.18 -10.85
N GLN A 181 -9.05 6.76 -11.26
CA GLN A 181 -10.14 7.06 -10.33
C GLN A 181 -10.63 5.81 -9.61
N ILE A 182 -10.86 4.70 -10.30
CA ILE A 182 -11.33 3.48 -9.65
C ILE A 182 -10.30 2.98 -8.63
N VAL A 183 -9.03 2.93 -9.02
CA VAL A 183 -7.96 2.35 -8.21
C VAL A 183 -7.60 3.21 -6.99
N PHE A 184 -7.52 4.53 -7.14
CA PHE A 184 -7.13 5.43 -6.04
C PHE A 184 -8.28 5.73 -5.06
N PHE A 185 -9.52 5.39 -5.39
CA PHE A 185 -10.65 5.46 -4.47
C PHE A 185 -10.80 4.21 -3.59
N VAL A 186 -10.01 3.17 -3.84
CA VAL A 186 -9.98 2.01 -2.95
C VAL A 186 -9.37 2.41 -1.61
N PRO A 187 -10.08 2.19 -0.48
CA PRO A 187 -9.59 2.56 0.83
C PRO A 187 -8.34 1.74 1.18
N ALA A 188 -7.27 2.41 1.61
CA ALA A 188 -6.06 1.73 2.06
C ALA A 188 -6.20 1.09 3.45
N THR A 189 -7.15 1.56 4.29
CA THR A 189 -7.35 1.07 5.66
C THR A 189 -8.83 0.98 6.02
N GLN A 190 -9.18 -0.01 6.86
CA GLN A 190 -10.54 -0.15 7.41
C GLN A 190 -10.90 0.97 8.42
N MET A 191 -9.90 1.71 8.91
CA MET A 191 -10.09 2.80 9.87
C MET A 191 -10.79 4.03 9.28
N GLN A 192 -10.82 4.17 7.95
CA GLN A 192 -11.58 5.24 7.26
C GLN A 192 -13.09 5.14 7.51
N TYR A 193 -13.61 3.95 7.80
CA TYR A 193 -15.03 3.74 8.12
C TYR A 193 -15.36 3.98 9.59
N ASN A 194 -14.41 3.71 10.50
CA ASN A 194 -14.63 3.72 11.96
C ASN A 194 -14.68 5.13 12.57
N THR A 195 -14.10 6.14 11.92
CA THR A 195 -14.22 7.56 12.34
C THR A 195 -15.56 8.18 11.96
N CYS A 196 -16.22 7.66 10.92
CA CYS A 196 -17.54 8.11 10.45
C CYS A 196 -18.71 7.49 11.23
N THR A 197 -18.49 6.41 11.98
CA THR A 197 -19.52 5.86 12.87
C THR A 197 -19.53 6.63 14.19
N PRO A 198 -20.60 7.38 14.53
CA PRO A 198 -20.71 7.97 15.85
C PRO A 198 -20.64 6.85 16.89
N ARG A 199 -19.75 6.98 17.89
CA ARG A 199 -19.74 6.10 19.05
C ARG A 199 -21.15 6.09 19.63
N ARG A 200 -21.82 4.92 19.61
CA ARG A 200 -23.13 4.78 20.24
C ARG A 200 -23.01 5.27 21.69
N PRO A 201 -23.90 6.15 22.16
CA PRO A 201 -23.93 6.50 23.57
C PRO A 201 -24.14 5.20 24.37
N ILE A 202 -23.27 4.97 25.34
CA ILE A 202 -23.45 3.90 26.32
C ILE A 202 -24.63 4.35 27.18
N THR A 203 -25.83 3.84 26.89
CA THR A 203 -26.97 3.97 27.79
C THR A 203 -26.67 3.13 29.02
N SER A 204 -26.46 3.79 30.16
CA SER A 204 -26.43 3.18 31.50
C SER A 204 -27.84 3.11 32.05
#